data_AF-A0A432I2Q5-F1
#
_entry.id   AF-A0A432I2Q5-F1
#
_cell.length_a   1.000
_cell.length_b   1.000
_cell.length_c   1.000
_cell.angle_alpha   90.00
_cell.angle_beta   90.00
_cell.angle_gamma   90.00
#
_symmetry.space_group_name_H-M   'P 1'
#
loop_
_entity.id
_entity.type
_entity.pdbx_description
1 polymer ?
#
loop_
_entity_poly.entity_id
_entity_poly.type
_entity_poly.pdbx_seq_one_letter_code
_entity_poly.pdbx_strand_id
1 'polypeptide(L)'
;MAVTFDGNRSRITAGGVHNNNIGVMTLDSSTISNNESAMAGGINNRGRLVVINSTISNNRSNYSAGIEIRGVLTLTNSTVSGNAAREGGGLVVKLMVHNDGVSMSNTILAGNTAEEGPDCLGIVSSLGRNLIGIDSDCGFIPSEGDTMGTEAQPIDPRLGSLAANGGPTATNALLPGSPAIDASADGSCPPVDQRGVSRPRGSSCDIGAFER
;
A
#
# COMPACT_ATOMS: atom_id res chain seq x y z
N MET A 1 7.41 13.61 7.63
CA MET A 1 6.68 14.83 7.23
C MET A 1 5.64 14.40 6.22
N ALA A 2 4.37 14.76 6.44
CA ALA A 2 3.29 14.43 5.53
C ALA A 2 3.47 15.17 4.20
N VAL A 3 3.41 14.45 3.08
CA VAL A 3 3.53 15.02 1.72
C VAL A 3 2.48 14.42 0.79
N THR A 4 2.12 15.16 -0.26
CA THR A 4 1.21 14.69 -1.31
C THR A 4 1.89 14.78 -2.67
N PHE A 5 1.92 13.65 -3.39
CA PHE A 5 2.29 13.57 -4.80
C PHE A 5 1.04 13.18 -5.58
N ASP A 6 0.38 14.17 -6.20
CA ASP A 6 -0.90 13.98 -6.87
C ASP A 6 -0.88 14.46 -8.33
N GLY A 7 -1.49 13.68 -9.22
CA GLY A 7 -1.76 14.10 -10.60
C GLY A 7 -0.52 14.22 -11.50
N ASN A 8 0.62 13.66 -11.10
CA ASN A 8 1.86 13.78 -11.86
C ASN A 8 1.89 12.80 -13.03
N ARG A 9 2.46 13.22 -14.16
CA ARG A 9 2.60 12.39 -15.36
C ARG A 9 4.04 12.31 -15.81
N SER A 10 4.55 11.09 -15.96
CA SER A 10 5.87 10.82 -16.52
C SER A 10 5.76 9.90 -17.73
N ARG A 11 6.73 9.98 -18.64
CA ARG A 11 6.77 9.11 -19.82
C ARG A 11 7.54 7.82 -19.59
N ILE A 12 8.34 7.73 -18.53
CA ILE A 12 9.35 6.67 -18.40
C ILE A 12 9.33 6.02 -17.01
N THR A 13 9.78 6.72 -15.97
CA THR A 13 10.12 6.05 -14.70
C THR A 13 8.95 5.97 -13.74
N ALA A 14 8.70 7.02 -12.95
CA ALA A 14 7.59 7.10 -12.00
C ALA A 14 6.73 8.33 -12.27
N GLY A 15 5.43 8.21 -12.07
CA GLY A 15 4.53 9.36 -12.08
C GLY A 15 4.73 10.18 -10.82
N GLY A 16 4.61 9.57 -9.64
CA GLY A 16 4.72 10.26 -8.35
C GLY A 16 6.15 10.35 -7.80
N VAL A 17 6.73 9.21 -7.41
CA VAL A 17 7.99 9.15 -6.64
C VAL A 17 8.99 8.21 -7.28
N HIS A 18 10.23 8.68 -7.46
CA HIS A 18 11.36 7.84 -7.85
C HIS A 18 12.44 7.85 -6.77
N ASN A 19 12.65 6.71 -6.11
CA ASN A 19 13.74 6.52 -5.15
C ASN A 19 14.89 5.75 -5.82
N ASN A 20 16.03 6.43 -6.02
CA ASN A 20 17.21 5.84 -6.67
C ASN A 20 17.86 4.74 -5.83
N ASN A 21 18.81 3.99 -6.43
CA ASN A 21 19.45 2.82 -5.82
C ASN A 21 20.19 3.08 -4.49
N ILE A 22 20.73 4.28 -4.29
CA ILE A 22 21.36 4.71 -3.03
C ILE A 22 20.40 5.52 -2.13
N GLY A 23 19.16 5.70 -2.59
CA GLY A 23 18.19 6.55 -1.92
C GLY A 23 17.58 5.87 -0.70
N VAL A 24 17.46 6.64 0.37
CA VAL A 24 16.76 6.25 1.60
C VAL A 24 15.62 7.22 1.79
N MET A 25 14.39 6.71 1.76
CA MET A 25 13.18 7.53 1.82
C MET A 25 12.22 6.97 2.86
N THR A 26 11.62 7.87 3.64
CA THR A 26 10.50 7.55 4.52
C THR A 26 9.31 8.39 4.09
N LEU A 27 8.20 7.73 3.75
CA LEU A 27 6.89 8.33 3.54
C LEU A 27 6.05 8.03 4.78
N ASP A 28 5.72 9.08 5.52
CA ASP A 28 4.93 8.98 6.75
C ASP A 28 3.75 9.92 6.63
N SER A 29 2.55 9.40 6.84
CA SER A 29 1.32 10.18 6.80
C SER A 29 1.11 10.88 5.45
N SER A 30 1.46 10.20 4.36
CA SER A 30 1.59 10.78 3.01
C SER A 30 0.61 10.17 2.00
N THR A 31 0.31 10.93 0.95
CA THR A 31 -0.59 10.48 -0.13
C THR A 31 0.11 10.51 -1.47
N ILE A 32 0.07 9.38 -2.18
CA ILE A 32 0.60 9.25 -3.54
C ILE A 32 -0.56 8.81 -4.42
N SER A 33 -1.11 9.74 -5.20
CA SER A 33 -2.37 9.49 -5.90
C SER A 33 -2.46 10.04 -7.31
N ASN A 34 -3.33 9.44 -8.11
CA ASN A 34 -3.67 9.92 -9.46
C ASN A 34 -2.44 10.15 -10.36
N ASN A 35 -1.32 9.48 -10.07
CA ASN A 35 -0.10 9.62 -10.85
C ASN A 35 -0.09 8.58 -11.97
N GLU A 36 0.48 8.96 -13.11
CA GLU A 36 0.47 8.17 -14.33
C GLU A 36 1.88 8.08 -14.93
N SER A 37 2.29 6.87 -15.31
CA SER A 37 3.58 6.63 -15.99
C SER A 37 3.50 5.43 -16.90
N ALA A 38 4.52 5.24 -17.73
CA ALA A 38 4.68 4.00 -18.47
C ALA A 38 5.07 2.83 -17.56
N MET A 39 6.06 3.01 -16.66
CA MET A 39 6.59 1.94 -15.79
C MET A 39 5.91 1.87 -14.42
N ALA A 40 6.03 2.91 -13.60
CA ALA A 40 5.45 2.95 -12.25
C ALA A 40 4.51 4.15 -12.08
N GLY A 41 3.22 3.94 -11.86
CA GLY A 41 2.27 5.04 -11.69
C GLY A 41 2.61 5.91 -10.48
N GLY A 42 2.57 5.30 -9.29
CA GLY A 42 2.82 5.94 -8.02
C GLY A 42 4.31 6.01 -7.70
N ILE A 43 4.90 4.86 -7.35
CA ILE A 43 6.26 4.81 -6.78
C ILE A 43 7.14 3.83 -7.55
N ASN A 44 8.32 4.27 -7.97
CA ASN A 44 9.43 3.40 -8.40
C ASN A 44 10.54 3.43 -7.35
N ASN A 45 10.74 2.33 -6.62
CA ASN A 45 11.76 2.23 -5.59
C ASN A 45 12.89 1.29 -5.98
N ARG A 46 14.11 1.83 -6.10
CA ARG A 46 15.35 1.09 -6.33
C ARG A 46 16.27 1.06 -5.11
N GLY A 47 16.03 1.94 -4.13
CA GLY A 47 16.78 2.03 -2.87
C GLY A 47 16.00 1.44 -1.70
N ARG A 48 16.11 2.07 -0.53
CA ARG A 48 15.37 1.70 0.69
C ARG A 48 14.19 2.64 0.91
N LEU A 49 12.98 2.09 0.94
CA LEU A 49 11.75 2.84 1.17
C LEU A 49 11.02 2.29 2.40
N VAL A 50 10.66 3.20 3.30
CA VAL A 50 9.77 2.92 4.43
C VAL A 50 8.49 3.72 4.23
N VAL A 51 7.34 3.06 4.32
CA VAL A 51 6.02 3.67 4.14
C VAL A 51 5.18 3.35 5.37
N ILE A 52 4.78 4.40 6.08
CA ILE A 52 4.03 4.31 7.34
C ILE A 52 2.80 5.20 7.23
N ASN A 53 1.65 4.74 7.71
CA ASN A 53 0.43 5.57 7.80
C ASN A 53 0.11 6.30 6.48
N SER A 54 0.37 5.68 5.34
CA SER A 54 0.29 6.37 4.05
C SER A 54 -0.71 5.72 3.11
N THR A 55 -1.29 6.53 2.24
CA THR A 55 -2.26 6.09 1.24
C THR A 55 -1.66 6.21 -0.16
N ILE A 56 -1.56 5.08 -0.87
CA ILE A 56 -1.14 5.00 -2.27
C ILE A 56 -2.34 4.55 -3.09
N SER A 57 -2.99 5.47 -3.82
CA SER A 57 -4.28 5.18 -4.44
C SER A 57 -4.51 5.83 -5.80
N ASN A 58 -5.28 5.17 -6.66
CA ASN A 58 -5.68 5.68 -7.97
C ASN A 58 -4.53 6.02 -8.91
N ASN A 59 -3.33 5.45 -8.70
CA ASN A 59 -2.24 5.57 -9.65
C ASN A 59 -2.46 4.61 -10.84
N ARG A 60 -1.90 4.95 -12.00
CA ARG A 60 -2.09 4.20 -13.24
C ARG A 60 -0.78 3.99 -13.99
N SER A 61 -0.63 2.83 -14.62
CA SER A 61 0.55 2.53 -15.43
C SER A 61 0.28 1.43 -16.46
N ASN A 62 1.19 1.24 -17.40
CA ASN A 62 1.16 0.07 -18.27
C ASN A 62 1.80 -1.15 -17.61
N TYR A 63 2.80 -0.97 -16.74
CA TYR A 63 3.45 -2.07 -16.03
C TYR A 63 2.93 -2.15 -14.60
N SER A 64 3.50 -1.40 -13.64
CA SER A 64 3.09 -1.38 -12.23
C SER A 64 2.43 -0.06 -11.83
N ALA A 65 1.31 -0.07 -11.12
CA ALA A 65 0.58 1.16 -10.83
C ALA A 65 0.84 1.76 -9.46
N GLY A 66 0.69 1.01 -8.36
CA GLY A 66 0.93 1.54 -7.02
C GLY A 66 2.42 1.69 -6.72
N ILE A 67 3.11 0.56 -6.54
CA ILE A 67 4.50 0.51 -6.11
C ILE A 67 5.30 -0.54 -6.91
N GLU A 68 6.29 -0.12 -7.70
CA GLU A 68 7.31 -1.00 -8.26
C GLU A 68 8.53 -1.04 -7.34
N ILE A 69 8.96 -2.24 -6.95
CA ILE A 69 10.10 -2.49 -6.09
C ILE A 69 11.22 -3.23 -6.84
N ARG A 70 12.42 -2.63 -6.80
CA ARG A 70 13.71 -3.25 -7.16
C ARG A 70 14.72 -3.20 -6.01
N GLY A 71 14.43 -2.42 -4.97
CA GLY A 71 15.19 -2.35 -3.72
C GLY A 71 14.42 -2.94 -2.54
N VAL A 72 14.53 -2.30 -1.39
CA VAL A 72 13.91 -2.75 -0.12
C VAL A 72 12.65 -1.92 0.15
N LEU A 73 11.57 -2.58 0.60
CA LEU A 73 10.35 -1.91 1.03
C LEU A 73 9.91 -2.43 2.41
N THR A 74 9.56 -1.52 3.30
CA THR A 74 8.78 -1.81 4.50
C THR A 74 7.48 -1.01 4.46
N LEU A 75 6.34 -1.70 4.54
CA LEU A 75 5.00 -1.12 4.65
C LEU A 75 4.44 -1.38 6.05
N THR A 76 3.95 -0.34 6.72
CA THR A 76 3.30 -0.47 8.03
C THR A 76 2.08 0.42 8.08
N ASN A 77 0.94 -0.11 8.53
CA ASN A 77 -0.31 0.63 8.71
C ASN A 77 -0.61 1.54 7.50
N SER A 78 -0.47 1.00 6.29
CA SER A 78 -0.64 1.76 5.04
C SER A 78 -1.74 1.16 4.18
N THR A 79 -2.26 1.95 3.25
CA THR A 79 -3.33 1.52 2.35
C THR A 79 -2.86 1.69 0.90
N VAL A 80 -2.84 0.59 0.15
CA VAL A 80 -2.53 0.54 -1.28
C VAL A 80 -3.76 0.00 -2.01
N SER A 81 -4.53 0.88 -2.65
CA SER A 81 -5.85 0.53 -3.19
C SER A 81 -6.26 1.35 -4.41
N GLY A 82 -7.04 0.76 -5.32
CA GLY A 82 -7.56 1.48 -6.49
C GLY A 82 -6.50 1.81 -7.55
N ASN A 83 -5.30 1.24 -7.46
CA ASN A 83 -4.26 1.40 -8.47
C ASN A 83 -4.53 0.43 -9.64
N ALA A 84 -4.25 0.86 -10.88
CA ALA A 84 -4.61 0.12 -12.08
C ALA A 84 -3.46 -0.01 -13.09
N ALA A 85 -3.06 -1.25 -13.41
CA ALA A 85 -1.94 -1.55 -14.30
C ALA A 85 -2.24 -2.73 -15.24
N ARG A 86 -1.27 -3.19 -16.04
CA ARG A 86 -1.35 -4.53 -16.68
C ARG A 86 -0.71 -5.60 -15.80
N GLU A 87 0.39 -5.29 -15.13
CA GLU A 87 1.14 -6.21 -14.26
C GLU A 87 1.27 -5.63 -12.84
N GLY A 88 0.52 -6.12 -11.86
CA GLY A 88 0.63 -5.60 -10.50
C GLY A 88 0.02 -4.21 -10.31
N GLY A 89 -1.28 -4.21 -10.05
CA GLY A 89 -2.03 -2.99 -9.77
C GLY A 89 -1.52 -2.33 -8.49
N GLY A 90 -1.49 -3.08 -7.39
CA GLY A 90 -1.04 -2.58 -6.09
C GLY A 90 0.48 -2.52 -5.97
N LEU A 91 1.13 -3.69 -5.98
CA LEU A 91 2.57 -3.81 -5.71
C LEU A 91 3.24 -4.83 -6.64
N VAL A 92 4.42 -4.47 -7.17
CA VAL A 92 5.24 -5.40 -7.96
C VAL A 92 6.64 -5.49 -7.39
N VAL A 93 7.11 -6.72 -7.22
CA VAL A 93 8.50 -7.01 -6.85
C VAL A 93 9.23 -7.55 -8.08
N LYS A 94 10.11 -6.73 -8.65
CA LYS A 94 11.02 -7.14 -9.74
C LYS A 94 12.38 -7.56 -9.15
N LEU A 95 13.23 -8.19 -9.97
CA LEU A 95 14.56 -8.69 -9.60
C LEU A 95 15.29 -7.71 -8.65
N MET A 96 15.47 -8.15 -7.40
CA MET A 96 16.02 -7.33 -6.33
C MET A 96 17.52 -7.17 -6.51
N VAL A 97 18.03 -5.96 -6.29
CA VAL A 97 19.48 -5.70 -6.16
C VAL A 97 19.98 -5.88 -4.72
N HIS A 98 19.06 -6.07 -3.77
CA HIS A 98 19.35 -6.19 -2.33
C HIS A 98 18.73 -7.49 -1.78
N ASN A 99 19.35 -8.09 -0.76
CA ASN A 99 18.86 -9.32 -0.12
C ASN A 99 17.71 -9.07 0.88
N ASP A 100 17.50 -7.81 1.28
CA ASP A 100 16.42 -7.40 2.17
C ASP A 100 15.16 -7.18 1.32
N GLY A 101 14.21 -8.11 1.40
CA GLY A 101 13.05 -8.16 0.53
C GLY A 101 11.97 -7.09 0.80
N VAL A 102 10.74 -7.41 0.42
CA VAL A 102 9.55 -6.60 0.76
C VAL A 102 8.94 -7.16 2.03
N SER A 103 8.75 -6.32 3.05
CA SER A 103 8.03 -6.67 4.27
C SER A 103 6.81 -5.77 4.50
N MET A 104 5.72 -6.34 5.03
CA MET A 104 4.54 -5.57 5.39
C MET A 104 3.83 -6.07 6.65
N SER A 105 3.33 -5.14 7.46
CA SER A 105 2.43 -5.41 8.59
C SER A 105 1.27 -4.43 8.62
N ASN A 106 0.14 -4.88 9.17
CA ASN A 106 -1.02 -4.01 9.42
C ASN A 106 -1.45 -3.20 8.18
N THR A 107 -1.21 -3.72 6.97
CA THR A 107 -1.38 -2.98 5.71
C THR A 107 -2.54 -3.53 4.89
N ILE A 108 -3.28 -2.64 4.24
CA ILE A 108 -4.30 -3.01 3.25
C ILE A 108 -3.65 -2.95 1.87
N LEU A 109 -3.68 -4.07 1.15
CA LEU A 109 -3.30 -4.20 -0.26
C LEU A 109 -4.47 -4.83 -1.00
N ALA A 110 -5.46 -4.01 -1.36
CA ALA A 110 -6.75 -4.52 -1.84
C ALA A 110 -7.46 -3.54 -2.77
N GLY A 111 -8.30 -4.07 -3.66
CA GLY A 111 -9.09 -3.26 -4.60
C GLY A 111 -8.24 -2.62 -5.71
N ASN A 112 -7.06 -3.18 -5.99
CA ASN A 112 -6.26 -2.81 -7.16
C ASN A 112 -6.67 -3.68 -8.36
N THR A 113 -6.29 -3.27 -9.57
CA THR A 113 -6.66 -3.96 -10.81
C THR A 113 -5.45 -4.16 -11.71
N ALA A 114 -5.30 -5.36 -12.25
CA ALA A 114 -4.32 -5.70 -13.28
C ALA A 114 -4.77 -6.94 -14.06
N GLU A 115 -4.13 -7.20 -15.21
CA GLU A 115 -4.31 -8.45 -15.96
C GLU A 115 -3.63 -9.62 -15.22
N GLU A 116 -2.48 -9.35 -14.58
CA GLU A 116 -1.73 -10.30 -13.75
C GLU A 116 -1.43 -9.68 -12.38
N GLY A 117 -1.64 -10.44 -11.29
CA GLY A 117 -1.39 -10.02 -9.91
C GLY A 117 -2.04 -8.69 -9.51
N PRO A 118 -3.38 -8.56 -9.47
CA PRO A 118 -4.06 -7.29 -9.22
C PRO A 118 -3.56 -6.54 -7.98
N ASP A 119 -3.46 -7.20 -6.84
CA ASP A 119 -3.01 -6.58 -5.59
C ASP A 119 -1.49 -6.71 -5.40
N CYS A 120 -0.90 -7.87 -5.72
CA CYS A 120 0.55 -8.02 -5.78
C CYS A 120 1.03 -8.98 -6.87
N LEU A 121 2.27 -8.74 -7.31
CA LEU A 121 3.03 -9.64 -8.16
C LEU A 121 4.45 -9.82 -7.60
N GLY A 122 4.84 -11.06 -7.31
CA GLY A 122 6.16 -11.41 -6.75
C GLY A 122 6.16 -11.64 -5.25
N ILE A 123 7.36 -11.89 -4.67
CA ILE A 123 7.49 -12.35 -3.28
C ILE A 123 7.38 -11.19 -2.29
N VAL A 124 6.45 -11.33 -1.34
CA VAL A 124 6.20 -10.36 -0.26
C VAL A 124 6.16 -11.11 1.06
N SER A 125 6.98 -10.71 2.03
CA SER A 125 7.01 -11.31 3.36
C SER A 125 6.09 -10.58 4.32
N SER A 126 5.19 -11.30 4.96
CA SER A 126 4.34 -10.74 6.00
C SER A 126 5.04 -10.67 7.34
N LEU A 127 4.82 -9.57 8.05
CA LEU A 127 5.06 -9.42 9.48
C LEU A 127 3.76 -9.52 10.29
N GLY A 128 2.65 -9.89 9.64
CA GLY A 128 1.34 -10.18 10.23
C GLY A 128 0.28 -9.11 10.00
N ARG A 129 -0.97 -9.55 10.09
CA ARG A 129 -2.18 -8.71 10.11
C ARG A 129 -2.32 -7.77 8.92
N ASN A 130 -2.02 -8.25 7.73
CA ASN A 130 -2.32 -7.56 6.49
C ASN A 130 -3.67 -8.01 5.94
N LEU A 131 -4.30 -7.14 5.16
CA LEU A 131 -5.49 -7.46 4.39
C LEU A 131 -5.16 -7.39 2.90
N ILE A 132 -5.17 -8.56 2.24
CA ILE A 132 -4.96 -8.70 0.80
C ILE A 132 -6.29 -9.02 0.15
N GLY A 133 -6.69 -8.22 -0.83
CA GLY A 133 -7.97 -8.41 -1.53
C GLY A 133 -7.96 -9.68 -2.39
N ILE A 134 -6.91 -9.85 -3.18
CA ILE A 134 -6.66 -10.98 -4.08
C ILE A 134 -5.18 -11.37 -4.00
N ASP A 135 -4.89 -12.61 -3.66
CA ASP A 135 -3.52 -13.13 -3.52
C ASP A 135 -2.98 -13.84 -4.77
N SER A 136 -3.72 -13.85 -5.89
CA SER A 136 -3.23 -14.46 -7.13
C SER A 136 -1.95 -13.77 -7.59
N ASP A 137 -0.96 -14.58 -7.97
CA ASP A 137 0.39 -14.18 -8.37
C ASP A 137 1.22 -13.42 -7.32
N CYS A 138 0.64 -13.20 -6.13
CA CYS A 138 1.39 -12.81 -4.96
C CYS A 138 2.17 -14.04 -4.48
N GLY A 139 3.50 -13.98 -4.53
CA GLY A 139 4.37 -14.87 -3.76
C GLY A 139 4.34 -14.51 -2.27
N PHE A 140 3.14 -14.25 -1.72
CA PHE A 140 2.95 -13.77 -0.38
C PHE A 140 3.28 -14.88 0.63
N ILE A 141 4.15 -14.57 1.59
CA ILE A 141 4.54 -15.47 2.67
C ILE A 141 3.77 -15.01 3.91
N PRO A 142 2.67 -15.69 4.27
CA PRO A 142 1.77 -15.22 5.32
C PRO A 142 2.39 -15.37 6.71
N SER A 143 1.84 -14.59 7.64
CA SER A 143 2.12 -14.59 9.07
C SER A 143 0.80 -14.47 9.85
N GLU A 144 0.89 -14.42 11.17
CA GLU A 144 -0.27 -14.41 12.05
C GLU A 144 -1.23 -13.25 11.76
N GLY A 145 -2.52 -13.56 11.67
CA GLY A 145 -3.60 -12.59 11.52
C GLY A 145 -3.75 -11.98 10.13
N ASP A 146 -2.97 -12.42 9.13
CA ASP A 146 -3.22 -12.03 7.74
C ASP A 146 -4.58 -12.55 7.25
N THR A 147 -5.23 -11.74 6.42
CA THR A 147 -6.48 -12.06 5.75
C THR A 147 -6.28 -11.89 4.25
N MET A 148 -6.56 -12.94 3.47
CA MET A 148 -6.26 -13.00 2.04
C MET A 148 -7.46 -13.53 1.27
N GLY A 149 -7.90 -12.80 0.26
CA GLY A 149 -8.87 -13.27 -0.72
C GLY A 149 -8.18 -13.91 -1.93
N THR A 150 -8.98 -14.54 -2.78
CA THR A 150 -8.55 -15.17 -4.03
C THR A 150 -9.27 -14.52 -5.21
N GLU A 151 -8.90 -14.81 -6.45
CA GLU A 151 -9.66 -14.32 -7.62
C GLU A 151 -11.13 -14.75 -7.61
N ALA A 152 -11.41 -15.98 -7.16
CA ALA A 152 -12.77 -16.51 -7.09
C ALA A 152 -13.58 -15.90 -5.92
N GLN A 153 -12.90 -15.49 -4.86
CA GLN A 153 -13.50 -14.94 -3.64
C GLN A 153 -12.63 -13.78 -3.13
N PRO A 154 -12.69 -12.61 -3.80
CA PRO A 154 -11.93 -11.44 -3.39
C PRO A 154 -12.47 -10.90 -2.07
N ILE A 155 -11.59 -10.38 -1.23
CA ILE A 155 -11.96 -9.69 0.00
C ILE A 155 -12.10 -8.20 -0.30
N ASP A 156 -13.31 -7.67 -0.11
CA ASP A 156 -13.56 -6.24 -0.18
C ASP A 156 -13.11 -5.56 1.13
N PRO A 157 -12.10 -4.66 1.09
CA PRO A 157 -11.65 -3.93 2.27
C PRO A 157 -12.69 -2.90 2.74
N ARG A 158 -13.77 -2.65 1.97
CA ARG A 158 -14.82 -1.67 2.23
C ARG A 158 -14.24 -0.28 2.50
N LEU A 159 -13.47 0.20 1.54
CA LEU A 159 -12.87 1.52 1.57
C LEU A 159 -13.81 2.56 0.98
N GLY A 160 -13.84 3.74 1.61
CA GLY A 160 -14.37 4.94 0.99
C GLY A 160 -13.44 5.45 -0.11
N SER A 161 -13.96 6.30 -0.99
CA SER A 161 -13.17 7.02 -1.98
C SER A 161 -12.03 7.83 -1.32
N LEU A 162 -10.94 8.04 -2.04
CA LEU A 162 -9.86 8.92 -1.59
C LEU A 162 -10.39 10.34 -1.38
N ALA A 163 -10.33 10.84 -0.15
CA ALA A 163 -10.92 12.12 0.21
C ALA A 163 -10.17 12.82 1.36
N ALA A 164 -10.47 14.10 1.57
CA ALA A 164 -10.00 14.87 2.71
C ALA A 164 -10.75 14.45 3.98
N ASN A 165 -10.29 13.40 4.66
CA ASN A 165 -10.94 12.82 5.83
C ASN A 165 -10.49 13.43 7.18
N GLY A 166 -10.02 14.69 7.17
CA GLY A 166 -9.64 15.44 8.38
C GLY A 166 -8.17 15.40 8.78
N GLY A 167 -7.29 14.83 7.95
CA GLY A 167 -5.83 14.81 8.15
C GLY A 167 -5.06 15.80 7.27
N PRO A 168 -3.71 15.81 7.35
CA PRO A 168 -2.86 16.67 6.53
C PRO A 168 -2.83 16.26 5.05
N THR A 169 -3.19 15.02 4.72
CA THR A 169 -3.30 14.52 3.34
C THR A 169 -4.53 13.63 3.18
N ALA A 170 -4.94 13.37 1.93
CA ALA A 170 -6.15 12.58 1.64
C ALA A 170 -5.96 11.08 1.92
N THR A 171 -7.01 10.41 2.40
CA THR A 171 -6.96 9.00 2.79
C THR A 171 -8.16 8.23 2.26
N ASN A 172 -8.08 6.89 2.23
CA ASN A 172 -9.24 6.03 2.05
C ASN A 172 -9.80 5.69 3.44
N ALA A 173 -11.00 6.15 3.77
CA ALA A 173 -11.64 5.86 5.05
C ALA A 173 -12.18 4.42 5.12
N LEU A 174 -12.22 3.81 6.31
CA LEU A 174 -12.86 2.51 6.51
C LEU A 174 -14.38 2.66 6.64
N LEU A 175 -15.14 2.04 5.74
CA LEU A 175 -16.61 2.03 5.78
C LEU A 175 -17.14 1.05 6.83
N PRO A 176 -18.40 1.21 7.29
CA PRO A 176 -18.99 0.31 8.28
C PRO A 176 -18.89 -1.17 7.89
N GLY A 177 -18.43 -1.98 8.83
CA GLY A 177 -18.23 -3.42 8.62
C GLY A 177 -17.03 -3.77 7.75
N SER A 178 -16.07 -2.86 7.58
CA SER A 178 -14.78 -3.19 6.98
C SER A 178 -14.07 -4.30 7.77
N PRO A 179 -13.54 -5.33 7.10
CA PRO A 179 -12.70 -6.36 7.72
C PRO A 179 -11.38 -5.84 8.33
N ALA A 180 -11.00 -4.58 8.05
CA ALA A 180 -9.80 -3.96 8.60
C ALA A 180 -10.00 -3.33 9.98
N ILE A 181 -11.25 -3.18 10.44
CA ILE A 181 -11.58 -2.55 11.72
C ILE A 181 -11.18 -3.48 12.88
N ASP A 182 -10.49 -2.93 13.88
CA ASP A 182 -10.06 -3.64 15.11
C ASP A 182 -9.21 -4.91 14.82
N ALA A 183 -8.55 -4.98 13.66
CA ALA A 183 -7.95 -6.21 13.14
C ALA A 183 -6.42 -6.29 13.34
N SER A 184 -5.77 -5.25 13.87
CA SER A 184 -4.34 -5.28 14.21
C SER A 184 -4.09 -5.92 15.59
N ALA A 185 -2.82 -6.11 15.96
CA ALA A 185 -2.43 -6.62 17.28
C ALA A 185 -2.25 -5.48 18.28
N ASP A 186 -2.56 -5.71 19.55
CA ASP A 186 -2.30 -4.77 20.63
C ASP A 186 -0.84 -4.31 20.64
N GLY A 187 -0.64 -2.99 20.63
CA GLY A 187 0.70 -2.38 20.64
C GLY A 187 1.51 -2.51 19.34
N SER A 188 0.94 -3.09 18.27
CA SER A 188 1.64 -3.27 16.99
C SER A 188 1.54 -2.08 16.03
N CYS A 189 0.75 -1.06 16.37
CA CYS A 189 0.50 0.11 15.52
C CYS A 189 1.27 1.36 15.99
N PRO A 190 1.58 2.28 15.06
CA PRO A 190 1.94 3.65 15.42
C PRO A 190 0.88 4.31 16.32
N PRO A 191 1.25 5.31 17.16
CA PRO A 191 0.33 5.91 18.12
C PRO A 191 -0.81 6.73 17.48
N VAL A 192 -0.67 7.09 16.20
CA VAL A 192 -1.67 7.81 15.43
C VAL A 192 -1.79 7.25 14.02
N ASP A 193 -2.93 7.46 13.36
CA ASP A 193 -3.13 7.19 11.93
C ASP A 193 -2.60 8.33 11.04
N GLN A 194 -2.80 8.21 9.73
CA GLN A 194 -2.38 9.22 8.73
C GLN A 194 -2.90 10.63 9.02
N ARG A 195 -4.02 10.75 9.72
CA ARG A 195 -4.69 12.02 10.03
C ARG A 195 -4.24 12.61 11.36
N GLY A 196 -3.46 11.86 12.14
CA GLY A 196 -3.11 12.22 13.51
C GLY A 196 -4.14 11.78 14.55
N VAL A 197 -5.11 10.92 14.18
CA VAL A 197 -6.07 10.36 15.14
C VAL A 197 -5.40 9.26 15.95
N SER A 198 -5.51 9.32 17.27
CA SER A 198 -4.91 8.34 18.18
C SER A 198 -5.40 6.92 17.92
N ARG A 199 -4.50 5.96 18.04
CA ARG A 199 -4.80 4.52 17.99
C ARG A 199 -4.56 3.87 19.37
N PRO A 200 -5.32 2.82 19.74
CA PRO A 200 -6.51 2.32 19.06
C PRO A 200 -7.76 3.16 19.35
N ARG A 201 -8.76 3.08 18.47
CA ARG A 201 -10.13 3.57 18.65
C ARG A 201 -11.09 2.38 18.64
N GLY A 202 -11.06 1.62 19.72
CA GLY A 202 -11.86 0.41 19.81
C GLY A 202 -11.18 -0.59 20.71
N SER A 203 -11.32 -1.86 20.34
CA SER A 203 -10.65 -2.98 20.99
C SER A 203 -9.19 -3.13 20.56
N SER A 204 -8.86 -2.79 19.31
CA SER A 204 -7.51 -2.77 18.74
C SER A 204 -7.42 -1.66 17.69
N CYS A 205 -6.23 -1.47 17.12
CA CYS A 205 -6.07 -0.55 16.00
C CYS A 205 -6.57 -1.18 14.70
N ASP A 206 -6.89 -0.32 13.74
CA ASP A 206 -7.31 -0.74 12.42
C ASP A 206 -6.10 -1.04 11.52
N ILE A 207 -6.26 -2.04 10.65
CA ILE A 207 -5.32 -2.28 9.55
C ILE A 207 -5.45 -1.13 8.54
N GLY A 208 -4.33 -0.67 7.99
CA GLY A 208 -4.29 0.40 6.99
C GLY A 208 -4.01 1.79 7.56
N ALA A 209 -4.10 2.81 6.70
CA ALA A 209 -3.68 4.18 7.02
C ALA A 209 -4.70 4.99 7.85
N PHE A 210 -5.89 4.45 8.06
CA PHE A 210 -7.02 5.14 8.68
C PHE A 210 -7.49 4.38 9.91
N GLU A 211 -7.76 5.12 10.99
CA GLU A 211 -8.40 4.61 12.21
C GLU A 211 -9.86 5.08 12.31
N ARG A 212 -10.81 4.20 12.61
CA ARG A 212 -12.23 4.51 12.61
C ARG A 212 -12.75 5.14 13.91
#